data_AF-A0A2D6F9S7-F1
#
_entry.id   AF-A0A2D6F9S7-F1
#
_cell.length_a   1.000
_cell.length_b   1.000
_cell.length_c   1.000
_cell.angle_alpha   90.00
_cell.angle_beta   90.00
_cell.angle_gamma   90.00
#
_symmetry.space_group_name_H-M   'P 1'
#
loop_
_entity.id
_entity.type
_entity.pdbx_description
1 polymer ?
#
loop_
_entity_poly.entity_id
_entity_poly.type
_entity_poly.pdbx_seq_one_letter_code
_entity_poly.pdbx_strand_id
1 'polypeptide(L)' 'MASEQPLSREDFDHLAKLMGIDGELAYLDGLYSQARGVFISAKSISDIDVTGAEPDMAFIPKKD' A
#
# COMPACT_ATOMS: atom_id res chain seq x y z
N MET A 1 13.43 -16.79 0.18
CA MET A 1 13.02 -15.41 -0.14
C MET A 1 11.76 -15.51 -0.96
N ALA A 2 10.59 -15.29 -0.35
CA ALA A 2 9.35 -15.25 -1.12
C ALA A 2 9.47 -14.10 -2.11
N SER A 3 9.33 -14.38 -3.39
CA SER A 3 9.18 -13.36 -4.41
C SER A 3 7.91 -12.57 -4.07
N GLU A 4 8.04 -11.46 -3.36
CA GLU A 4 6.94 -10.52 -3.18
C GLU A 4 6.56 -9.99 -4.56
N GLN A 5 5.54 -10.62 -5.13
CA GLN A 5 4.94 -10.21 -6.38
C GLN A 5 4.20 -8.88 -6.13
N PRO A 6 4.19 -7.98 -7.13
CA PRO A 6 3.39 -6.76 -7.04
C PRO A 6 1.92 -7.11 -6.78
N LEU A 7 1.18 -6.19 -6.14
CA LEU A 7 -0.25 -6.34 -5.81
C LEU A 7 -1.01 -7.06 -6.93
N SER A 8 -1.58 -8.21 -6.61
CA SER A 8 -2.38 -8.98 -7.55
C SER A 8 -3.75 -8.32 -7.75
N ARG A 9 -4.44 -8.64 -8.85
CA ARG A 9 -5.79 -8.13 -9.09
C ARG A 9 -6.78 -8.65 -8.03
N GLU A 10 -6.65 -9.91 -7.64
CA GLU A 10 -7.52 -10.52 -6.63
C GLU A 10 -7.37 -9.83 -5.26
N ASP A 11 -6.13 -9.58 -4.83
CA ASP A 11 -5.85 -8.86 -3.58
C ASP A 11 -6.37 -7.43 -3.63
N PHE A 12 -6.22 -6.76 -4.78
CA PHE A 12 -6.78 -5.43 -5.00
C PHE A 12 -8.30 -5.42 -4.87
N ASP A 13 -9.00 -6.34 -5.55
CA ASP A 13 -10.46 -6.41 -5.52
C ASP A 13 -10.97 -6.72 -4.10
N HIS A 14 -10.25 -7.57 -3.36
CA HIS A 14 -10.55 -7.86 -1.95
C HIS A 14 -10.39 -6.61 -1.07
N LEU A 15 -9.29 -5.86 -1.23
CA LEU A 15 -9.04 -4.62 -0.48
C LEU A 15 -10.05 -3.53 -0.83
N ALA A 16 -10.38 -3.35 -2.10
CA ALA A 16 -11.39 -2.39 -2.55
C ALA A 16 -12.74 -2.69 -1.90
N LYS A 17 -13.14 -3.96 -1.87
CA LYS A 17 -14.37 -4.41 -1.20
C LYS A 17 -14.35 -4.14 0.31
N LEU A 18 -13.24 -4.43 1.00
CA LEU A 18 -13.10 -4.17 2.44
C LEU A 18 -13.19 -2.68 2.78
N MET A 19 -12.68 -1.82 1.90
CA MET A 19 -12.73 -0.37 2.07
C MET A 19 -14.05 0.26 1.57
N GLY A 20 -14.97 -0.54 1.03
CA GLY A 20 -16.22 -0.05 0.47
C GLY A 20 -16.03 0.82 -0.79
N ILE A 21 -14.94 0.60 -1.53
CA ILE A 21 -14.68 1.27 -2.81
C ILE A 21 -15.41 0.50 -3.90
N ASP A 22 -16.36 1.16 -4.56
CA ASP A 22 -17.08 0.67 -5.73
C ASP A 22 -17.00 1.67 -6.89
N GLY A 23 -17.49 1.27 -8.06
CA GLY A 23 -17.51 2.13 -9.26
C GLY A 23 -17.54 1.35 -10.57
N GLU A 24 -17.47 2.07 -11.68
CA GLU A 24 -17.37 1.46 -13.00
C GLU A 24 -16.04 0.69 -13.17
N LEU A 25 -16.04 -0.34 -14.03
CA LEU A 25 -14.86 -1.17 -14.27
C LEU A 25 -13.63 -0.33 -14.69
N ALA A 26 -13.82 0.68 -15.54
CA ALA A 26 -12.74 1.56 -15.98
C ALA A 26 -12.10 2.35 -14.82
N TYR A 27 -12.90 2.74 -13.83
CA TYR A 27 -12.40 3.40 -12.63
C TYR A 27 -11.56 2.44 -11.78
N LEU A 28 -12.07 1.23 -11.54
CA LEU A 28 -11.38 0.22 -10.74
C LEU A 28 -10.09 -0.27 -11.41
N ASP A 29 -10.07 -0.39 -12.72
CA ASP A 29 -8.86 -0.74 -13.48
C ASP A 29 -7.79 0.35 -13.39
N GLY A 30 -8.21 1.62 -13.50
CA GLY A 30 -7.32 2.76 -13.31
C GLY A 30 -6.76 2.86 -11.88
N LEU A 31 -7.59 2.55 -10.88
CA LEU A 31 -7.19 2.51 -9.48
C LEU A 31 -6.23 1.36 -9.20
N TYR A 32 -6.48 0.16 -9.75
CA TYR A 32 -5.58 -0.98 -9.66
C TYR A 32 -4.19 -0.66 -10.20
N SER A 33 -4.12 -0.02 -11.38
CA SER A 33 -2.83 0.37 -11.98
C SER A 33 -2.02 1.28 -11.06
N GLN A 34 -2.66 2.27 -10.44
CA GLN A 34 -2.03 3.19 -9.49
C GLN A 34 -1.59 2.48 -8.20
N ALA A 35 -2.48 1.68 -7.60
CA ALA A 35 -2.19 0.94 -6.37
C ALA A 35 -1.01 -0.01 -6.58
N ARG A 36 -0.97 -0.72 -7.71
CA ARG A 36 0.15 -1.59 -8.06
C ARG A 36 1.47 -0.84 -8.17
N GLY A 37 1.47 0.38 -8.71
CA GLY A 37 2.65 1.25 -8.75
C GLY A 37 3.17 1.60 -7.34
N VAL A 38 2.27 1.90 -6.41
CA VAL A 38 2.62 2.17 -5.00
C VAL A 38 3.18 0.92 -4.30
N PHE A 39 2.62 -0.26 -4.54
CA PHE A 39 3.17 -1.51 -3.97
C PHE A 39 4.58 -1.80 -4.48
N ILE A 40 4.86 -1.50 -5.75
CA ILE A 40 6.21 -1.64 -6.32
C ILE A 40 7.19 -0.68 -5.63
N SER A 41 6.79 0.58 -5.39
CA SER A 41 7.66 1.53 -4.70
C SER A 41 7.82 1.23 -3.21
N ALA A 42 6.79 0.70 -2.54
CA ALA A 42 6.86 0.31 -1.13
C ALA A 42 7.91 -0.78 -0.87
N LYS A 43 8.21 -1.62 -1.87
CA LYS A 43 9.25 -2.63 -1.78
C LYS A 43 10.64 -2.05 -1.46
N SER A 44 10.97 -0.88 -1.99
CA SER A 44 12.26 -0.26 -1.65
C SER A 44 12.33 0.20 -0.20
N ILE A 45 11.17 0.48 0.41
CA ILE A 45 11.07 0.83 1.84
C ILE A 45 11.20 -0.42 2.70
N SER A 46 10.60 -1.56 2.30
CA SER A 46 10.70 -2.81 3.05
C SER A 46 12.12 -3.39 3.07
N ASP A 47 12.95 -3.03 2.10
CA ASP A 47 14.37 -3.42 2.04
C ASP A 47 15.26 -2.63 3.03
N ILE A 48 14.73 -1.62 3.72
CA ILE A 48 15.47 -0.84 4.72
C ILE A 48 15.61 -1.67 6.00
N ASP A 49 16.85 -1.92 6.42
CA ASP A 49 17.12 -2.55 7.71
C ASP A 49 16.79 -1.58 8.86
N VAL A 50 15.78 -1.95 9.63
CA VAL A 50 15.31 -1.23 10.82
C VAL A 50 15.64 -2.00 12.11
N THR A 51 16.55 -2.96 12.06
CA THR A 51 16.95 -3.75 13.23
C THR A 51 17.46 -2.84 14.35
N GLY A 52 16.79 -2.89 15.50
CA GLY A 52 17.14 -2.07 16.67
C GLY A 52 16.64 -0.63 16.62
N ALA A 53 15.92 -0.23 15.57
CA ALA A 53 15.19 1.04 15.53
C ALA A 53 13.78 0.84 16.10
N GLU A 54 13.39 1.69 17.05
CA GLU A 54 11.99 1.77 17.49
C GLU A 54 11.21 2.69 16.54
N PRO A 55 9.97 2.34 16.15
CA PRO A 55 9.10 3.25 15.42
C PRO A 55 8.94 4.57 16.19
N ASP A 56 9.03 5.70 15.49
CA ASP A 56 8.73 6.98 16.11
C ASP A 56 7.23 7.06 16.41
N MET A 57 6.89 6.88 17.69
CA MET A 57 5.51 6.95 18.19
C MET A 57 5.10 8.37 18.60
N ALA A 58 5.99 9.37 18.44
CA ALA A 58 5.72 10.72 18.89
C ALA A 58 4.72 11.44 17.95
N PHE A 59 3.46 11.49 18.37
CA PHE A 59 2.52 12.45 17.80
C PHE A 59 2.77 13.83 18.41
N ILE A 60 3.44 14.72 17.66
CA ILE A 60 3.67 16.10 18.05
C ILE A 60 2.72 17.00 17.24
N PRO A 61 1.49 17.26 17.72
CA PRO A 61 0.60 18.19 17.04
C PRO A 61 1.23 19.58 17.05
N LYS A 62 1.20 20.26 15.89
CA LYS A 62 1.66 21.65 15.81
C LYS A 62 0.82 22.48 16.78
N LYS A 63 1.49 23.22 17.66
CA LYS A 63 0.86 24.20 18.54
C LYS A 63 0.67 25.48 17.72
N ASP A 64 -0.58 25.93 17.59
CA ASP A 64 -0.89 27.32 17.24
C ASP A 64 -0.48 28.26 18.39
#